data_AF-A0A849PYL5-F1
#
_entry.id   AF-A0A849PYL5-F1
#
_cell.length_a   1.000
_cell.length_b   1.000
_cell.length_c   1.000
_cell.angle_alpha   90.00
_cell.angle_beta   90.00
_cell.angle_gamma   90.00
#
_symmetry.space_group_name_H-M   'P 1'
#
loop_
_entity.id
_entity.type
_entity.pdbx_description
1 polymer ?
#
loop_
_entity_poly.entity_id
_entity_poly.type
_entity_poly.pdbx_seq_one_letter_code
_entity_poly.pdbx_strand_id
1 'polypeptide(L)'
;MTGTPKRFNWIYDKFVLAENQEYEIVHAKTRDNAHLPEDYLSSLEGSYSGTFALQELEGQFVAFEGLVYPDFNRFENVIASELIKKEEFKTVVAGVDFGWTNPTVLLAVGQKADGSLCVLDEIYRKQMTPEDLVNSAKVLQARWKVSHFFCDPSSPDLIDTMTRNGIPATKANNAKVPGIAAVNASVKTMKLSDECKKTIWEMERYRYPESQSGKEVKEEPIKIDDHAMGALRYGVMGLHRPVRKPVPRFTGGFGMSGGLRI
;
A
#
# COMPACT_ATOMS: atom_id res chain seq x y z
N MET A 1 -31.27 4.61 -5.22
CA MET A 1 -30.42 4.90 -4.05
C MET A 1 -30.11 6.38 -4.07
N THR A 2 -30.12 7.06 -2.93
CA THR A 2 -29.82 8.50 -2.84
C THR A 2 -28.85 8.75 -1.69
N GLY A 3 -27.93 9.69 -1.86
CA GLY A 3 -26.98 10.09 -0.84
C GLY A 3 -25.83 10.89 -1.41
N THR A 4 -25.13 11.62 -0.56
CA THR A 4 -23.94 12.37 -0.96
C THR A 4 -22.81 11.42 -1.35
N PRO A 5 -22.10 11.66 -2.46
CA PRO A 5 -20.94 10.88 -2.88
C PRO A 5 -19.88 10.77 -1.78
N LYS A 6 -19.83 9.65 -1.07
CA LYS A 6 -18.81 9.45 -0.03
C LYS A 6 -17.53 8.86 -0.62
N ARG A 7 -16.78 9.67 -1.37
CA ARG A 7 -15.43 9.33 -1.87
C ARG A 7 -15.42 8.04 -2.73
N PHE A 8 -14.26 7.50 -3.08
CA PHE A 8 -14.16 6.28 -3.90
C PHE A 8 -14.57 5.01 -3.15
N ASN A 9 -15.87 4.75 -3.04
CA ASN A 9 -16.44 3.60 -2.34
C ASN A 9 -17.13 2.63 -3.31
N TRP A 10 -17.81 1.60 -2.80
CA TRP A 10 -18.47 0.60 -3.65
C TRP A 10 -19.54 1.19 -4.60
N ILE A 11 -20.14 2.35 -4.26
CA ILE A 11 -21.06 3.08 -5.15
C ILE A 11 -20.28 3.62 -6.34
N TYR A 12 -19.11 4.22 -6.09
CA TYR A 12 -18.21 4.67 -7.14
C TYR A 12 -17.81 3.50 -8.05
N ASP A 13 -17.37 2.38 -7.47
CA ASP A 13 -16.96 1.21 -8.25
C ASP A 13 -18.11 0.62 -9.06
N LYS A 14 -19.30 0.46 -8.46
CA LYS A 14 -20.44 -0.21 -9.09
C LYS A 14 -21.17 0.64 -10.13
N PHE A 15 -21.32 1.93 -9.86
CA PHE A 15 -22.18 2.79 -10.68
C PHE A 15 -21.38 3.74 -11.57
N VAL A 16 -20.18 4.17 -11.15
CA VAL A 16 -19.34 5.09 -11.95
C VAL A 16 -18.34 4.31 -12.80
N LEU A 17 -17.54 3.43 -12.19
CA LEU A 17 -16.45 2.73 -12.91
C LEU A 17 -16.93 1.58 -13.78
N ALA A 18 -17.89 0.78 -13.31
CA ALA A 18 -18.33 -0.41 -14.02
C ALA A 18 -19.23 -0.11 -15.23
N GLU A 19 -19.58 1.16 -15.48
CA GLU A 19 -20.46 1.63 -16.58
C GLU A 19 -21.60 0.64 -16.90
N ASN A 20 -22.45 0.37 -15.91
CA ASN A 20 -23.56 -0.57 -16.06
C ASN A 20 -24.76 0.10 -16.74
N GLN A 21 -25.17 -0.39 -17.91
CA GLN A 21 -26.32 0.13 -18.68
C GLN A 21 -27.69 -0.10 -18.01
N GLU A 22 -27.77 -0.91 -16.95
CA GLU A 22 -29.01 -1.14 -16.20
C GLU A 22 -29.32 -0.02 -15.19
N TYR A 23 -28.37 0.88 -14.92
CA TYR A 23 -28.52 1.93 -13.93
C TYR A 23 -28.12 3.30 -14.47
N GLU A 24 -28.85 4.33 -14.07
CA GLU A 24 -28.54 5.72 -14.39
C GLU A 24 -28.01 6.45 -13.14
N ILE A 25 -26.91 7.19 -13.29
CA ILE A 25 -26.45 8.14 -12.29
C ILE A 25 -26.95 9.53 -12.69
N VAL A 26 -27.70 10.15 -11.80
CA VAL A 26 -28.03 11.58 -11.88
C VAL A 26 -27.18 12.32 -10.85
N HIS A 27 -26.28 13.18 -11.32
CA HIS A 27 -25.56 14.12 -10.46
C HIS A 27 -26.39 15.37 -10.25
N ALA A 28 -26.58 15.75 -8.98
CA ALA A 28 -27.27 16.97 -8.58
C ALA A 28 -26.34 17.79 -7.70
N LYS A 29 -26.07 19.03 -8.13
CA LYS A 29 -25.28 20.01 -7.37
C LYS A 29 -26.20 20.87 -6.53
N THR A 30 -25.68 21.47 -5.47
CA THR A 30 -26.45 22.41 -4.65
C THR A 30 -27.00 23.57 -5.47
N ARG A 31 -26.21 24.10 -6.42
CA ARG A 31 -26.62 25.17 -7.34
C ARG A 31 -27.71 24.78 -8.34
N ASP A 32 -27.95 23.48 -8.54
CA ASP A 32 -29.00 23.03 -9.46
C ASP A 32 -30.40 23.18 -8.82
N ASN A 33 -30.48 23.47 -7.52
CA ASN A 33 -31.73 23.71 -6.82
C ASN A 33 -32.15 25.20 -6.91
N ALA A 34 -33.04 25.50 -7.86
CA ALA A 34 -33.59 26.84 -8.08
C ALA A 34 -34.45 27.41 -6.93
N HIS A 35 -34.75 26.61 -5.90
CA HIS A 35 -35.48 27.06 -4.72
C HIS A 35 -34.59 27.56 -3.58
N LEU A 36 -33.26 27.46 -3.72
CA LEU A 36 -32.33 27.98 -2.73
C LEU A 36 -32.12 29.50 -2.91
N PRO A 37 -32.29 30.31 -1.86
CA PRO A 37 -31.92 31.72 -1.89
C PRO A 37 -30.42 31.93 -2.14
N GLU A 38 -30.07 32.98 -2.87
CA GLU A 38 -28.69 33.29 -3.25
C GLU A 38 -27.77 33.57 -2.05
N ASP A 39 -28.32 34.22 -1.02
CA ASP A 39 -27.63 34.49 0.25
C ASP A 39 -27.34 33.20 1.03
N TYR A 40 -28.25 32.22 0.94
CA TYR A 40 -28.05 30.90 1.51
C TYR A 40 -26.97 30.11 0.75
N LEU A 41 -26.97 30.14 -0.59
CA LEU A 41 -25.90 29.54 -1.40
C LEU A 41 -24.53 30.13 -1.06
N SER A 42 -24.45 31.46 -1.02
CA SER A 42 -23.23 32.19 -0.64
C SER A 42 -22.74 31.80 0.77
N SER A 43 -23.67 31.56 1.71
CA SER A 43 -23.31 31.12 3.06
C SER A 43 -22.75 29.70 3.10
N LEU A 44 -23.27 28.79 2.28
CA LEU A 44 -22.78 27.41 2.16
C LEU A 44 -21.40 27.38 1.50
N GLU A 45 -21.20 28.13 0.42
CA GLU A 45 -19.92 28.26 -0.27
C GLU A 45 -18.85 28.91 0.62
N GLY A 46 -19.22 29.87 1.47
CA GLY A 46 -18.32 30.46 2.46
C GLY A 46 -18.00 29.52 3.62
N SER A 47 -18.86 28.53 3.90
CA SER A 47 -18.72 27.60 5.03
C SER A 47 -17.96 26.32 4.67
N TYR A 48 -18.01 25.89 3.41
CA TYR A 48 -17.37 24.68 2.92
C TYR A 48 -16.17 25.02 2.05
N SER A 49 -15.05 24.33 2.24
CA SER A 49 -13.83 24.54 1.45
C SER A 49 -13.21 23.21 1.02
N GLY A 50 -12.26 23.30 0.08
CA GLY A 50 -11.45 22.16 -0.34
C GLY A 50 -12.27 20.98 -0.88
N THR A 51 -11.86 19.77 -0.50
CA THR A 51 -12.53 18.54 -0.92
C THR A 51 -13.95 18.45 -0.34
N PHE A 52 -14.17 18.99 0.85
CA PHE A 52 -15.50 18.97 1.46
C PHE A 52 -16.52 19.75 0.62
N ALA A 53 -16.13 20.91 0.07
CA ALA A 53 -16.98 21.67 -0.84
C ALA A 53 -17.28 20.91 -2.14
N LEU A 54 -16.27 20.29 -2.76
CA LEU A 54 -16.47 19.49 -3.97
C LEU A 54 -17.41 18.29 -3.73
N GLN A 55 -17.36 17.69 -2.53
CA GLN A 55 -18.25 16.59 -2.18
C GLN A 55 -19.68 17.08 -1.92
N GLU A 56 -19.86 18.03 -1.01
CA GLU A 56 -21.17 18.42 -0.49
C GLU A 56 -21.90 19.42 -1.39
N LEU A 57 -21.19 20.27 -2.13
CA LEU A 57 -21.80 21.27 -3.03
C LEU A 57 -21.86 20.78 -4.47
N GLU A 58 -20.78 20.17 -4.95
CA GLU A 58 -20.65 19.78 -6.36
C GLU A 58 -21.04 18.32 -6.63
N GLY A 59 -21.35 17.54 -5.59
CA GLY A 59 -21.71 16.13 -5.72
C GLY A 59 -20.59 15.30 -6.36
N GLN A 60 -19.32 15.64 -6.08
CA GLN A 60 -18.18 14.94 -6.65
C GLN A 60 -17.64 13.86 -5.72
N PHE A 61 -17.18 12.76 -6.32
CA PHE A 61 -16.37 11.78 -5.64
C PHE A 61 -14.93 12.29 -5.52
N VAL A 62 -14.54 12.73 -4.31
CA VAL A 62 -13.22 13.32 -4.04
C VAL A 62 -12.42 12.55 -2.98
N ALA A 63 -11.09 12.70 -3.02
CA ALA A 63 -10.16 12.07 -2.10
C ALA A 63 -10.20 12.68 -0.68
N PHE A 64 -9.52 12.07 0.30
CA PHE A 64 -9.43 12.61 1.66
C PHE A 64 -8.55 13.87 1.73
N GLU A 65 -8.93 14.83 2.57
CA GLU A 65 -7.98 15.84 3.05
C GLU A 65 -6.98 15.20 4.01
N GLY A 66 -5.74 15.69 3.99
CA GLY A 66 -4.65 15.18 4.84
C GLY A 66 -4.13 13.79 4.46
N LEU A 67 -4.26 13.37 3.20
CA LEU A 67 -3.69 12.11 2.72
C LEU A 67 -2.18 12.03 2.99
N VAL A 68 -1.74 10.85 3.41
CA VAL A 68 -0.31 10.56 3.58
C VAL A 68 0.39 10.47 2.22
N TYR A 69 -0.32 10.00 1.19
CA TYR A 69 0.17 9.84 -0.19
C TYR A 69 -0.70 10.64 -1.17
N PRO A 70 -0.63 11.99 -1.16
CA PRO A 70 -1.51 12.85 -1.96
C PRO A 70 -1.28 12.75 -3.47
N ASP A 71 -0.07 12.33 -3.89
CA ASP A 71 0.28 12.16 -5.30
C ASP A 71 -0.19 10.82 -5.90
N PHE A 72 -0.87 9.97 -5.10
CA PHE A 72 -1.50 8.77 -5.63
C PHE A 72 -2.81 9.12 -6.34
N ASN A 73 -2.90 8.74 -7.60
CA ASN A 73 -4.09 8.86 -8.43
C ASN A 73 -4.42 7.51 -9.06
N ARG A 74 -5.58 6.93 -8.70
CA ARG A 74 -5.96 5.60 -9.21
C ARG A 74 -6.01 5.51 -10.74
N PHE A 75 -6.37 6.60 -11.42
CA PHE A 75 -6.49 6.62 -12.89
C PHE A 75 -5.14 6.63 -13.60
N GLU A 76 -4.09 7.06 -12.90
CA GLU A 76 -2.73 7.12 -13.44
C GLU A 76 -1.87 5.97 -12.94
N ASN A 77 -2.02 5.61 -11.66
CA ASN A 77 -1.16 4.64 -10.99
C ASN A 77 -1.65 3.19 -11.15
N VAL A 78 -2.96 2.95 -11.30
CA VAL A 78 -3.48 1.58 -11.42
C VAL A 78 -3.49 1.15 -12.89
N ILE A 79 -2.90 -0.01 -13.16
CA ILE A 79 -2.83 -0.60 -14.50
C ILE A 79 -3.30 -2.06 -14.45
N ALA A 80 -3.77 -2.57 -15.59
CA ALA A 80 -4.23 -3.94 -15.70
C ALA A 80 -3.13 -4.94 -15.32
N SER A 81 -3.47 -5.97 -14.54
CA SER A 81 -2.53 -6.99 -14.07
C SER A 81 -1.79 -7.68 -15.22
N GLU A 82 -2.45 -7.85 -16.37
CA GLU A 82 -1.85 -8.41 -17.59
C GLU A 82 -0.74 -7.54 -18.21
N LEU A 83 -0.76 -6.23 -17.97
CA LEU A 83 0.34 -5.35 -18.37
C LEU A 83 1.51 -5.50 -17.40
N ILE A 84 1.26 -5.56 -16.09
CA ILE A 84 2.30 -5.77 -15.08
C ILE A 84 3.03 -7.09 -15.28
N LYS A 85 2.32 -8.17 -15.63
CA LYS A 85 2.93 -9.49 -15.88
C LYS A 85 3.92 -9.48 -17.06
N LYS A 86 3.85 -8.48 -17.94
CA LYS A 86 4.77 -8.30 -19.10
C LYS A 86 5.97 -7.42 -18.78
N GLU A 87 5.99 -6.78 -17.62
CA GLU A 87 7.08 -5.90 -17.20
C GLU A 87 8.29 -6.70 -16.72
N GLU A 88 9.47 -6.13 -16.94
CA GLU A 88 10.72 -6.68 -16.42
C GLU A 88 11.15 -5.95 -15.14
N PHE A 89 11.42 -6.72 -14.10
CA PHE A 89 11.87 -6.21 -12.81
C PHE A 89 13.31 -6.60 -12.55
N LYS A 90 14.13 -5.60 -12.20
CA LYS A 90 15.51 -5.79 -11.76
C LYS A 90 15.56 -6.61 -10.46
N THR A 91 14.60 -6.34 -9.58
CA THR A 91 14.44 -7.07 -8.32
C THR A 91 12.98 -7.01 -7.88
N VAL A 92 12.51 -8.04 -7.19
CA VAL A 92 11.19 -8.09 -6.60
C VAL A 92 11.34 -8.51 -5.14
N VAL A 93 10.78 -7.73 -4.23
CA VAL A 93 10.75 -8.02 -2.80
C VAL A 93 9.30 -8.06 -2.32
N ALA A 94 9.06 -8.54 -1.10
CA ALA A 94 7.77 -8.43 -0.47
C ALA A 94 7.87 -7.70 0.87
N GLY A 95 6.95 -6.78 1.12
CA GLY A 95 6.70 -6.28 2.47
C GLY A 95 5.66 -7.13 3.16
N VAL A 96 5.83 -7.38 4.47
CA VAL A 96 4.90 -8.22 5.25
C VAL A 96 4.50 -7.50 6.53
N ASP A 97 3.20 -7.23 6.68
CA ASP A 97 2.58 -6.73 7.92
C ASP A 97 1.80 -7.89 8.57
N PHE A 98 2.14 -8.25 9.80
CA PHE A 98 1.53 -9.40 10.47
C PHE A 98 0.27 -8.99 11.23
N GLY A 99 -0.76 -9.83 11.14
CA GLY A 99 -2.02 -9.61 11.83
C GLY A 99 -2.84 -10.88 12.04
N TRP A 100 -3.64 -10.89 13.09
CA TRP A 100 -4.62 -11.95 13.36
C TRP A 100 -6.06 -11.45 13.23
N THR A 101 -6.51 -10.60 14.17
CA THR A 101 -7.81 -9.90 14.11
C THR A 101 -7.80 -8.82 13.04
N ASN A 102 -6.68 -8.10 12.96
CA ASN A 102 -6.28 -7.32 11.81
C ASN A 102 -5.69 -8.25 10.74
N PRO A 103 -5.80 -7.89 9.45
CA PRO A 103 -5.28 -8.70 8.36
C PRO A 103 -3.76 -8.84 8.43
N THR A 104 -3.26 -10.02 8.09
CA THR A 104 -1.89 -10.19 7.60
C THR A 104 -1.86 -9.76 6.14
N VAL A 105 -0.83 -8.98 5.77
CA VAL A 105 -0.61 -8.50 4.41
C VAL A 105 0.76 -8.92 3.91
N LEU A 106 0.83 -9.57 2.74
CA LEU A 106 2.06 -9.78 1.99
C LEU A 106 1.91 -9.01 0.68
N LEU A 107 2.80 -8.06 0.43
CA LEU A 107 2.71 -7.17 -0.72
C LEU A 107 3.97 -7.30 -1.57
N ALA A 108 3.84 -7.83 -2.79
CA ALA A 108 4.95 -7.96 -3.72
C ALA A 108 5.22 -6.62 -4.42
N VAL A 109 6.47 -6.15 -4.35
CA VAL A 109 6.91 -4.87 -4.93
C VAL A 109 8.12 -5.11 -5.82
N GLY A 110 7.96 -4.85 -7.12
CA GLY A 110 9.03 -4.89 -8.11
C GLY A 110 9.67 -3.52 -8.31
N GLN A 111 10.98 -3.50 -8.54
CA GLN A 111 11.72 -2.32 -9.00
C GLN A 111 12.18 -2.55 -10.44
N LYS A 112 11.85 -1.62 -11.33
CA LYS A 112 12.32 -1.61 -12.73
C LYS A 112 13.76 -1.09 -12.84
N ALA A 113 14.35 -1.22 -14.02
CA ALA A 113 15.73 -0.77 -14.28
C ALA A 113 15.93 0.75 -14.08
N ASP A 114 14.90 1.54 -14.36
CA ASP A 114 14.87 3.01 -14.18
C ASP A 114 14.64 3.45 -12.72
N GLY A 115 14.46 2.49 -11.81
CA GLY A 115 14.20 2.75 -10.38
C GLY A 115 12.72 2.92 -10.04
N SER A 116 11.82 2.99 -11.02
CA SER A 116 10.38 3.04 -10.77
C SER A 116 9.88 1.75 -10.11
N LEU A 117 8.83 1.88 -9.28
CA LEU A 117 8.31 0.79 -8.47
C LEU A 117 6.96 0.30 -9.02
N CYS A 118 6.69 -0.99 -8.85
CA CYS A 118 5.40 -1.59 -9.18
C CYS A 118 4.92 -2.47 -8.04
N VAL A 119 3.69 -2.26 -7.56
CA VAL A 119 3.01 -3.20 -6.66
C VAL A 119 2.33 -4.25 -7.52
N LEU A 120 2.80 -5.49 -7.38
CA LEU A 120 2.52 -6.55 -8.36
C LEU A 120 1.31 -7.40 -7.97
N ASP A 121 1.21 -7.72 -6.68
CA ASP A 121 0.26 -8.70 -6.14
C ASP A 121 0.13 -8.50 -4.63
N GLU A 122 -1.02 -8.87 -4.08
CA GLU A 122 -1.32 -8.73 -2.67
C GLU A 122 -1.97 -10.01 -2.11
N ILE A 123 -1.52 -10.42 -0.94
CA ILE A 123 -2.27 -11.35 -0.09
C ILE A 123 -2.69 -10.56 1.13
N TYR A 124 -3.99 -10.40 1.30
CA TYR A 124 -4.58 -9.58 2.36
C TYR A 124 -5.67 -10.39 3.08
N ARG A 125 -5.34 -11.00 4.22
CA ARG A 125 -6.23 -11.97 4.88
C ARG A 125 -6.10 -11.97 6.40
N LYS A 126 -7.24 -12.08 7.09
CA LYS A 126 -7.30 -12.23 8.56
C LYS A 126 -7.10 -13.68 8.96
N GLN A 127 -6.76 -13.92 10.23
CA GLN A 127 -6.68 -15.25 10.84
C GLN A 127 -5.78 -16.23 10.06
N MET A 128 -4.68 -15.73 9.51
CA MET A 128 -3.71 -16.59 8.82
C MET A 128 -2.91 -17.38 9.84
N THR A 129 -3.01 -18.71 9.78
CA THR A 129 -2.12 -19.58 10.55
C THR A 129 -0.65 -19.43 10.08
N PRO A 130 0.34 -19.86 10.88
CA PRO A 130 1.73 -19.85 10.42
C PRO A 130 1.95 -20.69 9.14
N GLU A 131 1.22 -21.80 8.99
CA GLU A 131 1.27 -22.63 7.77
C GLU A 131 0.71 -21.87 6.56
N ASP A 132 -0.45 -21.24 6.73
CA ASP A 132 -1.07 -20.36 5.73
C ASP A 132 -0.12 -19.26 5.26
N LEU A 133 0.56 -18.60 6.20
CA LEU A 133 1.54 -17.54 5.94
C LEU A 133 2.68 -18.06 5.07
N VAL A 134 3.27 -19.20 5.43
CA VAL A 134 4.37 -19.82 4.68
C VAL A 134 3.91 -20.19 3.27
N ASN A 135 2.75 -20.84 3.12
CA ASN A 135 2.23 -21.25 1.83
C ASN A 135 1.92 -20.04 0.94
N SER A 136 1.34 -18.99 1.51
CA SER A 136 1.09 -17.71 0.83
C SER A 136 2.39 -17.05 0.34
N ALA A 137 3.43 -17.03 1.17
CA ALA A 137 4.75 -16.51 0.79
C ALA A 137 5.38 -17.34 -0.34
N LYS A 138 5.28 -18.68 -0.30
CA LYS A 138 5.76 -19.56 -1.38
C LYS A 138 5.07 -19.29 -2.70
N VAL A 139 3.75 -19.05 -2.68
CA VAL A 139 2.98 -18.70 -3.89
C VAL A 139 3.47 -17.39 -4.49
N LEU A 140 3.60 -16.33 -3.69
CA LEU A 140 4.13 -15.05 -4.16
C LEU A 140 5.56 -15.17 -4.68
N GLN A 141 6.42 -15.90 -3.95
CA GLN A 141 7.80 -16.15 -4.35
C GLN A 141 7.90 -16.88 -5.68
N ALA A 142 7.09 -17.94 -5.88
CA ALA A 142 7.09 -18.68 -7.13
C ALA A 142 6.57 -17.85 -8.31
N ARG A 143 5.49 -17.08 -8.09
CA ARG A 143 4.86 -16.27 -9.15
C ARG A 143 5.74 -15.10 -9.59
N TRP A 144 6.28 -14.34 -8.65
CA TRP A 144 6.97 -13.07 -8.93
C TRP A 144 8.48 -13.12 -8.72
N LYS A 145 9.03 -14.31 -8.43
CA LYS A 145 10.46 -14.49 -8.10
C LYS A 145 10.91 -13.58 -6.96
N VAL A 146 10.07 -13.43 -5.94
CA VAL A 146 10.34 -12.59 -4.76
C VAL A 146 11.65 -13.04 -4.11
N SER A 147 12.65 -12.16 -4.14
CA SER A 147 13.99 -12.46 -3.65
C SER A 147 14.09 -12.36 -2.13
N HIS A 148 13.25 -11.54 -1.49
CA HIS A 148 13.33 -11.29 -0.05
C HIS A 148 12.01 -10.78 0.52
N PHE A 149 11.69 -11.16 1.76
CA PHE A 149 10.52 -10.72 2.52
C PHE A 149 10.98 -9.83 3.70
N PHE A 150 10.50 -8.59 3.73
CA PHE A 150 10.75 -7.60 4.77
C PHE A 150 9.53 -7.52 5.68
N CYS A 151 9.66 -8.12 6.85
CA CYS A 151 8.53 -8.35 7.74
C CYS A 151 8.51 -7.38 8.92
N ASP A 152 7.31 -7.08 9.42
CA ASP A 152 7.13 -6.34 10.66
C ASP A 152 8.01 -6.94 11.78
N PRO A 153 8.93 -6.16 12.38
CA PRO A 153 9.81 -6.65 13.43
C PRO A 153 9.11 -7.07 14.73
N SER A 154 7.82 -6.76 14.90
CA SER A 154 7.04 -7.05 16.10
C SER A 154 6.76 -8.53 16.34
N SER A 155 6.79 -9.38 15.29
CA SER A 155 6.53 -10.83 15.37
C SER A 155 7.76 -11.66 14.96
N PRO A 156 8.83 -11.70 15.78
CA PRO A 156 10.06 -12.41 15.44
C PRO A 156 9.87 -13.93 15.29
N ASP A 157 8.87 -14.51 15.96
CA ASP A 157 8.46 -15.91 15.87
C ASP A 157 7.92 -16.29 14.48
N LEU A 158 7.11 -15.43 13.86
CA LEU A 158 6.61 -15.63 12.50
C LEU A 158 7.74 -15.49 11.48
N ILE A 159 8.69 -14.56 11.69
CA ILE A 159 9.88 -14.42 10.85
C ILE A 159 10.75 -15.68 10.91
N ASP A 160 10.98 -16.23 12.11
CA ASP A 160 11.71 -17.49 12.29
C ASP A 160 10.97 -18.65 11.60
N THR A 161 9.65 -18.72 11.75
CA THR A 161 8.82 -19.73 11.07
C THR A 161 8.96 -19.67 9.55
N MET A 162 8.86 -18.47 8.96
CA MET A 162 9.07 -18.26 7.52
C MET A 162 10.47 -18.72 7.09
N THR A 163 11.50 -18.33 7.85
CA THR A 163 12.91 -18.64 7.55
C THR A 163 13.18 -20.15 7.60
N ARG A 164 12.69 -20.85 8.63
CA ARG A 164 12.82 -22.31 8.76
C ARG A 164 12.13 -23.08 7.65
N ASN A 165 11.11 -22.48 7.03
CA ASN A 165 10.38 -23.05 5.91
C ASN A 165 10.90 -22.62 4.53
N GLY A 166 12.12 -22.05 4.47
CA GLY A 166 12.82 -21.72 3.24
C GLY A 166 12.45 -20.36 2.63
N ILE A 167 11.68 -19.52 3.33
CA ILE A 167 11.38 -18.17 2.87
C ILE A 167 12.48 -17.21 3.34
N PRO A 168 13.15 -16.45 2.45
CA PRO A 168 14.16 -15.47 2.84
C PRO A 168 13.51 -14.26 3.50
N ALA A 169 13.23 -14.36 4.81
CA ALA A 169 12.55 -13.33 5.59
C ALA A 169 13.49 -12.65 6.58
N THR A 170 13.36 -11.32 6.73
CA THR A 170 14.08 -10.55 7.76
C THR A 170 13.23 -9.42 8.31
N LYS A 171 13.60 -8.90 9.48
CA LYS A 171 13.03 -7.69 10.05
C LYS A 171 13.17 -6.50 9.09
N ALA A 172 12.05 -5.82 8.83
CA ALA A 172 12.02 -4.59 8.07
C ALA A 172 12.57 -3.41 8.89
N ASN A 173 13.00 -2.36 8.19
CA ASN A 173 13.16 -1.05 8.80
C ASN A 173 11.76 -0.43 8.97
N ASN A 174 11.29 -0.32 10.21
CA ASN A 174 9.95 0.16 10.54
C ASN A 174 9.90 1.65 10.91
N ALA A 175 10.95 2.41 10.63
CA ALA A 175 10.95 3.86 10.85
C ALA A 175 9.88 4.55 9.97
N LYS A 176 8.83 5.08 10.61
CA LYS A 176 7.63 5.58 9.94
C LYS A 176 7.90 6.77 9.03
N VAL A 177 8.48 7.85 9.57
CA VAL A 177 8.75 9.10 8.82
C VAL A 177 9.61 8.87 7.58
N PRO A 178 10.81 8.26 7.66
CA PRO A 178 11.62 8.01 6.46
C PRO A 178 10.96 7.02 5.51
N GLY A 179 10.18 6.06 6.02
CA GLY A 179 9.47 5.13 5.15
C GLY A 179 8.29 5.75 4.41
N ILE A 180 7.51 6.63 5.04
CA ILE A 180 6.47 7.44 4.37
C ILE A 180 7.11 8.33 3.30
N ALA A 181 8.24 8.98 3.63
CA ALA A 181 8.98 9.80 2.67
C ALA A 181 9.47 8.99 1.46
N ALA A 182 9.98 7.77 1.68
CA ALA A 182 10.43 6.88 0.60
C ALA A 182 9.28 6.45 -0.33
N VAL A 183 8.10 6.16 0.23
CA VAL A 183 6.90 5.86 -0.57
C VAL A 183 6.47 7.11 -1.36
N ASN A 184 6.36 8.27 -0.72
CA ASN A 184 6.00 9.53 -1.39
C ASN A 184 6.97 9.90 -2.53
N ALA A 185 8.27 9.68 -2.35
CA ALA A 185 9.26 9.91 -3.40
C ALA A 185 9.05 9.03 -4.65
N SER A 186 8.36 7.88 -4.48
CA SER A 186 8.13 6.90 -5.55
C SER A 186 6.69 6.93 -6.08
N VAL A 187 5.72 7.40 -5.30
CA VAL A 187 4.29 7.16 -5.54
C VAL A 187 3.81 7.74 -6.87
N LYS A 188 4.32 8.92 -7.26
CA LYS A 188 3.94 9.60 -8.50
C LYS A 188 4.21 8.76 -9.75
N THR A 189 5.29 7.97 -9.76
CA THR A 189 5.64 7.09 -10.89
C THR A 189 5.32 5.62 -10.63
N MET A 190 4.95 5.27 -9.39
CA MET A 190 4.64 3.90 -8.99
C MET A 190 3.40 3.39 -9.73
N LYS A 191 3.45 2.14 -10.21
CA LYS A 191 2.28 1.45 -10.78
C LYS A 191 1.76 0.39 -9.83
N LEU A 192 0.44 0.19 -9.80
CA LEU A 192 -0.22 -0.84 -8.99
C LEU A 192 -1.05 -1.73 -9.91
N SER A 193 -1.03 -3.03 -9.63
CA SER A 193 -1.95 -3.98 -10.25
C SER A 193 -3.39 -3.67 -9.86
N ASP A 194 -4.31 -3.72 -10.81
CA ASP A 194 -5.75 -3.64 -10.56
C ASP A 194 -6.29 -4.80 -9.71
N GLU A 195 -5.53 -5.88 -9.58
CA GLU A 195 -5.79 -6.98 -8.65
C GLU A 195 -5.49 -6.59 -7.18
N CYS A 196 -4.68 -5.57 -6.92
CA CYS A 196 -4.30 -5.11 -5.57
C CYS A 196 -5.36 -4.19 -4.93
N LYS A 197 -6.62 -4.66 -4.90
CA LYS A 197 -7.80 -3.88 -4.54
C LYS A 197 -7.74 -3.31 -3.12
N LYS A 198 -7.21 -4.06 -2.16
CA LYS A 198 -7.10 -3.61 -0.77
C LYS A 198 -6.01 -2.58 -0.60
N THR A 199 -4.87 -2.76 -1.26
CA THR A 199 -3.80 -1.77 -1.28
C THR A 199 -4.27 -0.47 -1.93
N ILE A 200 -4.95 -0.53 -3.08
CA ILE A 200 -5.56 0.66 -3.72
C ILE A 200 -6.52 1.35 -2.75
N TRP A 201 -7.41 0.59 -2.12
CA TRP A 201 -8.38 1.10 -1.16
C TRP A 201 -7.73 1.83 0.02
N GLU A 202 -6.62 1.31 0.55
CA GLU A 202 -5.85 1.93 1.63
C GLU A 202 -5.07 3.17 1.15
N MET A 203 -4.44 3.13 -0.04
CA MET A 203 -3.73 4.28 -0.61
C MET A 203 -4.64 5.51 -0.73
N GLU A 204 -5.91 5.31 -1.12
CA GLU A 204 -6.91 6.37 -1.26
C GLU A 204 -7.42 6.92 0.09
N ARG A 205 -7.13 6.25 1.21
CA ARG A 205 -7.74 6.51 2.53
C ARG A 205 -6.75 6.88 3.62
N TYR A 206 -5.49 6.47 3.47
CA TYR A 206 -4.47 6.60 4.49
C TYR A 206 -4.12 8.07 4.70
N ARG A 207 -4.41 8.59 5.89
CA ARG A 207 -4.44 10.03 6.18
C ARG A 207 -4.00 10.35 7.60
N TYR A 208 -3.60 11.60 7.79
CA TYR A 208 -3.40 12.19 9.11
C TYR A 208 -4.75 12.55 9.75
N PRO A 209 -4.84 12.58 11.09
CA PRO A 209 -6.02 13.10 11.77
C PRO A 209 -6.24 14.57 11.43
N GLU A 210 -7.50 14.97 11.28
CA GLU A 210 -7.87 16.37 11.09
C GLU A 210 -7.35 17.21 12.27
N SER A 211 -6.68 18.31 11.94
CA SER A 211 -6.28 19.29 12.94
C SER A 211 -7.55 19.97 13.47
N GLN A 212 -7.87 19.76 14.73
CA GLN A 212 -8.82 20.64 15.42
C GLN A 212 -8.15 21.99 15.63
N SER A 213 -8.81 23.06 15.20
CA SER A 213 -8.29 24.44 15.31
C SER A 213 -7.72 24.70 16.71
N GLY A 214 -6.41 25.00 16.78
CA GLY A 214 -5.69 25.27 18.03
C GLY A 214 -5.03 24.06 18.73
N LYS A 215 -5.04 22.85 18.17
CA LYS A 215 -4.28 21.70 18.69
C LYS A 215 -3.12 21.30 17.77
N GLU A 216 -2.04 20.82 18.37
CA GLU A 216 -0.92 20.23 17.64
C GLU A 216 -1.41 19.13 16.69
N VAL A 217 -0.99 19.23 15.42
CA VAL A 217 -1.22 18.20 14.43
C VAL A 217 -0.46 16.95 14.88
N LYS A 218 -1.15 15.82 15.05
CA LYS A 218 -0.45 14.57 15.33
C LYS A 218 0.41 14.21 14.12
N GLU A 219 1.69 13.94 14.36
CA GLU A 219 2.64 13.54 13.32
C GLU A 219 2.44 12.11 12.82
N GLU A 220 1.55 11.33 13.44
CA GLU A 220 1.25 9.96 13.04
C GLU A 220 -0.08 9.85 12.28
N PRO A 221 -0.12 9.07 11.17
CA PRO A 221 -1.36 8.75 10.49
C PRO A 221 -2.36 8.01 11.37
N ILE A 222 -3.63 8.09 11.01
CA ILE A 222 -4.70 7.33 11.67
C ILE A 222 -4.48 5.83 11.42
N LYS A 223 -4.50 5.04 12.49
CA LYS A 223 -4.38 3.56 12.45
C LYS A 223 -5.72 2.89 12.08
N ILE A 224 -6.22 3.19 10.88
CA ILE A 224 -7.41 2.58 10.31
C ILE A 224 -7.07 2.23 8.87
N ASP A 225 -7.23 0.94 8.52
CA ASP A 225 -6.93 0.42 7.19
C ASP A 225 -5.51 0.83 6.74
N ASP A 226 -4.49 0.53 7.55
CA ASP A 226 -3.08 0.91 7.32
C ASP A 226 -2.12 -0.28 7.12
N HIS A 227 -2.65 -1.50 6.96
CA HIS A 227 -1.86 -2.73 6.95
C HIS A 227 -1.08 -2.91 5.64
N ALA A 228 -1.73 -2.67 4.49
CA ALA A 228 -1.03 -2.63 3.22
C ALA A 228 -0.07 -1.44 3.15
N MET A 229 -0.36 -0.32 3.81
CA MET A 229 0.56 0.83 3.89
C MET A 229 1.81 0.50 4.71
N GLY A 230 1.65 -0.26 5.80
CA GLY A 230 2.75 -0.82 6.58
C GLY A 230 3.62 -1.75 5.74
N ALA A 231 3.01 -2.74 5.08
CA ALA A 231 3.69 -3.67 4.18
C ALA A 231 4.42 -2.95 3.04
N LEU A 232 3.75 -2.01 2.35
CA LEU A 232 4.34 -1.22 1.26
C LEU A 232 5.59 -0.48 1.73
N ARG A 233 5.51 0.19 2.90
CA ARG A 233 6.65 0.88 3.49
C ARG A 233 7.83 -0.07 3.73
N TYR A 234 7.58 -1.27 4.27
CA TYR A 234 8.63 -2.26 4.51
C TYR A 234 9.29 -2.74 3.21
N GLY A 235 8.49 -3.00 2.17
CA GLY A 235 8.99 -3.40 0.85
C GLY A 235 9.84 -2.30 0.19
N VAL A 236 9.31 -1.07 0.16
CA VAL A 236 10.01 0.10 -0.43
C VAL A 236 11.31 0.38 0.32
N MET A 237 11.29 0.40 1.66
CA MET A 237 12.51 0.58 2.46
C MET A 237 13.53 -0.54 2.26
N GLY A 238 13.05 -1.77 2.04
CA GLY A 238 13.90 -2.92 1.72
C GLY A 238 14.64 -2.77 0.39
N LEU A 239 13.98 -2.20 -0.63
CA LEU A 239 14.57 -1.93 -1.95
C LEU A 239 15.64 -0.84 -1.92
N HIS A 240 15.51 0.14 -1.04
CA HIS A 240 16.48 1.24 -0.88
C HIS A 240 17.72 0.85 -0.08
N ARG A 241 17.77 -0.39 0.46
CA ARG A 241 18.95 -0.86 1.20
C ARG A 241 20.07 -1.21 0.20
N PRO A 242 21.30 -0.73 0.38
CA PRO A 242 22.42 -1.20 -0.42
C PRO A 242 22.55 -2.72 -0.23
N VAL A 243 22.52 -3.46 -1.33
CA VAL A 243 22.63 -4.92 -1.35
C VAL A 243 23.92 -5.31 -0.61
N ARG A 244 23.78 -5.97 0.55
CA ARG A 244 24.93 -6.62 1.18
C ARG A 244 25.30 -7.81 0.31
N LYS A 245 26.45 -7.74 -0.37
CA LYS A 245 27.03 -8.91 -1.04
C LYS A 245 27.10 -10.06 -0.03
N PRO A 246 26.72 -11.29 -0.39
CA PRO A 246 26.86 -12.43 0.50
C PRO A 246 28.32 -12.52 0.94
N VAL A 247 28.53 -12.54 2.26
CA VAL A 247 29.86 -12.79 2.84
C VAL A 247 30.23 -14.23 2.43
N PRO A 248 31.34 -14.46 1.71
CA PRO A 248 31.78 -15.82 1.42
C PRO A 248 31.91 -16.58 2.73
N ARG A 249 31.24 -17.74 2.85
CA ARG A 249 31.51 -18.64 3.96
C ARG A 249 32.96 -19.08 3.81
N PHE A 250 33.81 -18.67 4.75
CA PHE A 250 35.14 -19.24 4.90
C PHE A 250 34.96 -20.71 5.27
N THR A 251 34.99 -21.60 4.27
CA THR A 251 35.27 -23.01 4.48
C THR A 251 36.76 -23.14 4.75
N GLY A 252 37.17 -22.78 5.97
CA GLY A 252 38.52 -23.06 6.47
C GLY A 252 38.68 -24.57 6.57
N GLY A 253 39.28 -25.17 5.53
CA GLY A 253 39.75 -26.54 5.58
C GLY A 253 40.89 -26.61 6.60
N PHE A 254 40.61 -27.16 7.77
CA PHE A 254 41.65 -27.67 8.67
C PHE A 254 42.29 -28.88 7.98
N GLY A 255 43.32 -28.63 7.20
CA GLY A 255 44.24 -29.67 6.74
C GLY A 255 45.02 -30.18 7.94
N MET A 256 44.66 -31.37 8.42
CA MET A 256 45.53 -32.15 9.29
C MET A 256 46.75 -32.58 8.47
N SER A 257 47.92 -32.03 8.77
CA SER A 257 49.19 -32.65 8.41
C SER A 257 49.86 -33.17 9.68
N GLY A 258 49.68 -34.46 9.93
CA GLY A 258 50.60 -35.23 10.78
C GLY A 258 51.93 -35.41 10.06
N GLY A 259 53.03 -35.48 10.81
CA GLY A 259 54.34 -35.74 10.22
C GLY A 259 55.52 -35.43 11.14
N LEU A 260 55.74 -36.33 12.10
CA LEU A 260 56.92 -36.48 12.95
C LEU A 260 58.25 -36.41 12.15
N ARG A 261 59.32 -35.82 12.72
CA ARG A 261 60.68 -36.38 12.63
C ARG A 261 61.68 -35.67 13.57
N ILE A 262 62.24 -36.53 14.44
CA ILE A 262 63.50 -36.52 15.24
C ILE A 262 63.69 -35.42 16.27
#